data_AF-A0A644WJ39-F1
#
_entry.id   AF-A0A644WJ39-F1
#
_cell.length_a   1.000
_cell.length_b   1.000
_cell.length_c   1.000
_cell.angle_alpha   90.00
_cell.angle_beta   90.00
_cell.angle_gamma   90.00
#
_symmetry.space_group_name_H-M   'P 1'
#
loop_
_entity.id
_entity.type
_entity.pdbx_description
1 polymer ?
#
loop_
_entity_poly.entity_id
_entity_poly.type
_entity_poly.pdbx_seq_one_letter_code
_entity_poly.pdbx_strand_id
1 'polypeptide(L)'
;MKGVFNMKDKLLLGLAELTQLTPINKKEALFGLYRDYNVSINSINYIYYIDFPIKLTNESEVDNINSFLNGLKKEFKKLNYASYKPYSIQLQYNPGYKKYRNPEIILSILNKLIDFSVMNNLVTSCSSCGENIEVSPFLLGANIIPCCKNCQFEIKNTISENQNSVRNKGNNIIGGIVGGFIGALLGSIVWILIYQMNYIAAIAGLAIAICCIKGYQLLGGKLNITGVIITSIITIIMVYVANHISLAIDIYSEFKSFYEITFFDALRSVPDFLSEPSIRSEFMKNLFIGYLLTFIGSASYIKKSYKEFNYKIEAEELEL
;
A
#
# COMPACT_ATOMS: atom_id res chain seq x y z
N MET A 1 -7.11 41.28 14.70
CA MET A 1 -7.61 40.08 15.43
C MET A 1 -6.76 38.90 14.97
N LYS A 2 -5.85 38.40 15.81
CA LYS A 2 -5.02 37.23 15.49
C LYS A 2 -5.88 35.98 15.74
N GLY A 3 -6.30 35.31 14.68
CA GLY A 3 -6.83 33.96 14.79
C GLY A 3 -5.79 33.09 15.48
N VAL A 4 -6.17 32.39 16.54
CA VAL A 4 -5.26 31.52 17.29
C VAL A 4 -5.01 30.28 16.43
N PHE A 5 -3.94 30.29 15.65
CA PHE A 5 -3.44 29.11 14.95
C PHE A 5 -3.03 28.07 16.01
N ASN A 6 -3.71 26.92 16.03
CA ASN A 6 -3.50 25.86 17.01
C ASN A 6 -2.42 24.85 16.55
N MET A 7 -1.29 25.36 16.05
CA MET A 7 -0.13 24.55 15.67
C MET A 7 0.75 24.29 16.89
N LYS A 8 1.04 23.02 17.18
CA LYS A 8 1.81 22.61 18.36
C LYS A 8 3.24 22.21 18.02
N ASP A 9 3.52 21.89 16.76
CA ASP A 9 4.84 21.46 16.33
C ASP A 9 5.84 22.63 16.38
N LYS A 10 6.72 22.61 17.39
CA LYS A 10 7.75 23.65 17.60
C LYS A 10 8.70 23.80 16.43
N LEU A 11 8.95 22.73 15.67
CA LEU A 11 9.81 22.83 14.49
C LEU A 11 9.13 23.65 13.41
N LEU A 12 7.85 23.38 13.12
CA LEU A 12 7.09 24.15 12.14
C LEU A 12 6.91 25.60 12.58
N LEU A 13 6.63 25.86 13.87
CA LEU A 13 6.55 27.22 14.40
C LEU A 13 7.86 28.00 14.17
N GLY A 14 9.00 27.41 14.51
CA GLY A 14 10.30 28.04 14.26
C GLY A 14 10.60 28.22 12.77
N LEU A 15 10.17 27.28 11.92
CA LEU A 15 10.34 27.40 10.48
C LEU A 15 9.46 28.51 9.88
N ALA A 16 8.25 28.69 10.38
CA ALA A 16 7.36 29.78 9.97
C ALA A 16 7.99 31.15 10.27
N GLU A 17 8.62 31.30 11.44
CA GLU A 17 9.36 32.52 11.81
C GLU A 17 10.54 32.80 10.87
N LEU A 18 11.24 31.75 10.41
CA LEU A 18 12.41 31.88 9.53
C LEU A 18 12.06 32.10 8.05
N THR A 19 10.89 31.64 7.60
CA THR A 19 10.54 31.58 6.15
C THR A 19 9.36 32.45 5.75
N GLN A 20 8.59 32.98 6.71
CA GLN A 20 7.30 33.66 6.50
C GLN A 20 6.22 32.75 5.86
N LEU A 21 6.44 31.43 5.80
CA LEU A 21 5.41 30.49 5.40
C LEU A 21 4.24 30.57 6.39
N THR A 22 3.02 30.52 5.85
CA THR A 22 1.79 30.71 6.63
C THR A 22 1.35 29.37 7.24
N PRO A 23 1.05 29.33 8.55
CA PRO A 23 0.42 28.16 9.17
C PRO A 23 -0.94 27.84 8.56
N ILE A 24 -1.21 26.58 8.31
CA ILE A 24 -2.52 26.12 7.81
C ILE A 24 -3.44 25.86 8.99
N ASN A 25 -4.69 26.33 8.91
CA ASN A 25 -5.64 26.18 10.00
C ASN A 25 -5.93 24.70 10.32
N LYS A 26 -5.96 24.36 11.62
CA LYS A 26 -6.22 22.99 12.16
C LYS A 26 -5.28 21.87 11.65
N LYS A 27 -4.19 22.20 10.95
CA LYS A 27 -3.20 21.21 10.48
C LYS A 27 -1.82 21.58 11.03
N GLU A 28 -1.01 20.57 11.34
CA GLU A 28 0.41 20.77 11.63
C GLU A 28 1.15 20.97 10.30
N ALA A 29 0.96 22.12 9.67
CA ALA A 29 1.48 22.39 8.35
C ALA A 29 1.69 23.88 8.03
N LEU A 30 2.63 24.13 7.12
CA LEU A 30 2.98 25.42 6.56
C LEU A 30 2.75 25.41 5.06
N PHE A 31 2.37 26.57 4.51
CA PHE A 31 2.24 26.79 3.08
C PHE A 31 2.57 28.24 2.72
N GLY A 32 3.13 28.42 1.53
CA GLY A 32 3.29 29.74 0.93
C GLY A 32 4.50 29.83 0.03
N LEU A 33 4.89 31.06 -0.28
CA LEU A 33 6.10 31.36 -1.02
C LEU A 33 7.29 31.51 -0.07
N TYR A 34 8.40 30.89 -0.42
CA TYR A 34 9.70 31.16 0.19
C TYR A 34 10.74 31.37 -0.91
N ARG A 35 11.32 32.58 -0.97
CA ARG A 35 12.21 33.04 -2.05
C ARG A 35 11.65 32.79 -3.46
N ASP A 36 10.39 33.15 -3.68
CA ASP A 36 9.63 33.02 -4.94
C ASP A 36 9.28 31.58 -5.39
N TYR A 37 9.47 30.58 -4.52
CA TYR A 37 9.01 29.21 -4.78
C TYR A 37 7.88 28.82 -3.82
N ASN A 38 6.84 28.20 -4.36
CA ASN A 38 5.80 27.60 -3.52
C ASN A 38 6.39 26.42 -2.76
N VAL A 39 6.04 26.33 -1.48
CA VAL A 39 6.44 25.24 -0.60
C VAL A 39 5.25 24.88 0.28
N SER A 40 4.99 23.59 0.43
CA SER A 40 4.17 23.08 1.53
C SER A 40 4.98 22.14 2.40
N ILE A 41 4.71 22.19 3.71
CA ILE A 41 5.37 21.33 4.69
C ILE A 41 4.31 20.87 5.68
N ASN A 42 4.09 19.56 5.81
CA ASN A 42 3.17 19.03 6.80
C ASN A 42 3.83 17.96 7.69
N SER A 43 3.46 17.94 8.97
CA SER A 43 3.98 17.02 9.97
C SER A 43 2.94 15.94 10.30
N ILE A 44 3.34 14.68 10.24
CA ILE A 44 2.56 13.53 10.72
C ILE A 44 3.45 12.73 11.64
N ASN A 45 3.06 12.60 12.91
CA ASN A 45 3.84 11.90 13.93
C ASN A 45 5.31 12.38 13.99
N TYR A 46 5.55 13.69 13.83
CA TYR A 46 6.87 14.33 13.79
C TYR A 46 7.77 13.89 12.62
N ILE A 47 7.17 13.35 11.56
CA ILE A 47 7.80 13.17 10.26
C ILE A 47 7.28 14.27 9.34
N TYR A 48 8.19 14.99 8.71
CA TYR A 48 7.87 16.16 7.89
C TYR A 48 7.90 15.78 6.43
N TYR A 49 6.80 16.07 5.74
CA TYR A 49 6.62 15.88 4.31
C TYR A 49 6.69 17.25 3.66
N ILE A 50 7.56 17.39 2.66
CA ILE A 50 7.77 18.65 1.95
C ILE A 50 7.42 18.40 0.49
N ASP A 51 6.54 19.23 -0.06
CA ASP A 51 6.25 19.28 -1.50
C ASP A 51 6.78 20.59 -2.06
N PHE A 52 7.65 20.47 -3.06
CA PHE A 52 8.34 21.59 -3.70
C PHE A 52 8.06 21.52 -5.20
N PRO A 53 6.98 22.16 -5.69
CA PRO A 53 6.57 22.07 -7.08
C PRO A 53 7.53 22.77 -8.01
N ILE A 54 8.03 22.01 -8.98
CA ILE A 54 8.82 22.50 -10.11
C ILE A 54 8.54 21.63 -11.33
N LYS A 55 8.47 22.27 -12.49
CA LYS A 55 8.29 21.56 -13.76
C LYS A 55 9.65 21.36 -14.42
N LEU A 56 9.91 20.12 -14.82
CA LEU A 56 11.02 19.77 -15.71
C LEU A 56 10.47 19.58 -17.12
N THR A 57 11.27 19.93 -18.12
CA THR A 57 10.87 20.01 -19.53
C THR A 57 11.55 18.94 -20.40
N ASN A 58 12.66 18.36 -19.94
CA ASN A 58 13.44 17.37 -20.70
C ASN A 58 14.05 16.28 -19.81
N GLU A 59 14.52 15.19 -20.42
CA GLU A 59 15.11 14.05 -19.72
C GLU A 59 16.42 14.40 -19.00
N SER A 60 17.24 15.29 -19.58
CA SER A 60 18.50 15.71 -18.94
C SER A 60 18.29 16.42 -17.60
N GLU A 61 17.22 17.20 -17.47
CA GLU A 61 16.82 17.82 -16.21
C GLU A 61 16.40 16.77 -15.17
N VAL A 62 15.77 15.68 -15.60
CA VAL A 62 15.36 14.57 -14.73
C VAL A 62 16.59 13.83 -14.16
N ASP A 63 17.62 13.59 -14.97
CA ASP A 63 18.85 12.96 -14.49
C ASP A 63 19.64 13.88 -13.55
N ASN A 64 19.71 15.16 -13.88
CA ASN A 64 20.37 16.18 -13.06
C ASN A 64 19.71 16.31 -11.68
N ILE A 65 18.37 16.40 -11.64
CA ILE A 65 17.66 16.51 -10.37
C ILE A 65 17.79 15.23 -9.54
N ASN A 66 17.75 14.05 -10.15
CA ASN A 66 17.89 12.79 -9.44
C ASN A 66 19.29 12.68 -8.80
N SER A 67 20.32 13.11 -9.52
CA SER A 67 21.70 13.19 -9.00
C SER A 67 21.80 14.18 -7.83
N PHE A 68 21.21 15.37 -7.96
CA PHE A 68 21.15 16.37 -6.90
C PHE A 68 20.42 15.84 -5.65
N LEU A 69 19.23 15.25 -5.79
CA LEU A 69 18.45 14.69 -4.68
C LEU A 69 19.16 13.52 -3.99
N ASN A 70 19.92 12.73 -4.74
CA ASN A 70 20.78 11.69 -4.16
C ASN A 70 21.94 12.29 -3.34
N GLY A 71 22.55 13.38 -3.81
CA GLY A 71 23.53 14.15 -3.02
C GLY A 71 22.92 14.72 -1.74
N LEU A 72 21.73 15.32 -1.87
CA LEU A 72 20.98 15.92 -0.76
C LEU A 72 20.67 14.89 0.34
N LYS A 73 20.24 13.67 -0.02
CA LYS A 73 20.03 12.57 0.96
C LYS A 73 21.31 12.16 1.69
N LYS A 74 22.45 12.17 1.01
CA LYS A 74 23.75 11.84 1.64
C LYS A 74 24.19 12.92 2.62
N GLU A 75 23.96 14.19 2.28
CA GLU A 75 24.27 15.33 3.13
C GLU A 75 23.38 15.37 4.38
N PHE A 76 22.06 15.22 4.21
CA PHE A 76 21.10 15.28 5.31
C PHE A 76 20.71 13.88 5.80
N LYS A 77 21.43 13.36 6.81
CA LYS A 77 21.25 12.00 7.38
C LYS A 77 19.82 11.60 7.76
N LYS A 78 18.92 12.56 7.98
CA LYS A 78 17.52 12.33 8.38
C LYS A 78 16.51 12.59 7.25
N LEU A 79 16.97 12.93 6.05
CA LEU A 79 16.20 12.98 4.82
C LEU A 79 16.08 11.56 4.25
N ASN A 80 15.06 10.82 4.69
CA ASN A 80 14.92 9.41 4.34
C ASN A 80 14.26 9.18 2.97
N TYR A 81 13.61 10.20 2.42
CA TYR A 81 13.07 10.17 1.07
C TYR A 81 13.32 11.52 0.38
N ALA A 82 13.73 11.43 -0.88
CA ALA A 82 13.84 12.55 -1.81
C ALA A 82 13.71 11.99 -3.22
N SER A 83 12.67 12.41 -3.93
CA SER A 83 12.40 12.01 -5.30
C SER A 83 11.73 13.14 -6.06
N TYR A 84 12.03 13.24 -7.34
CA TYR A 84 11.15 13.94 -8.26
C TYR A 84 9.95 13.05 -8.57
N LYS A 85 8.76 13.64 -8.59
CA LYS A 85 7.57 13.14 -9.26
C LYS A 85 7.16 14.18 -10.29
N PRO A 86 6.40 13.83 -11.34
CA PRO A 86 5.96 14.81 -12.31
C PRO A 86 5.43 16.09 -11.62
N TYR A 87 6.08 17.21 -11.94
CA TYR A 87 5.80 18.57 -11.45
C TYR A 87 6.14 18.89 -9.98
N SER A 88 6.74 17.98 -9.21
CA SER A 88 7.15 18.29 -7.83
C SER A 88 8.29 17.44 -7.28
N ILE A 89 9.18 18.05 -6.51
CA ILE A 89 10.10 17.34 -5.62
C ILE A 89 9.37 17.01 -4.33
N GLN A 90 9.36 15.73 -3.96
CA GLN A 90 8.78 15.24 -2.72
C GLN A 90 9.87 14.75 -1.77
N LEU A 91 9.88 15.31 -0.56
CA LEU A 91 10.83 14.96 0.48
C LEU A 91 10.13 14.41 1.73
N GLN A 92 10.83 13.54 2.44
CA GLN A 92 10.48 13.12 3.80
C GLN A 92 11.67 13.32 4.72
N TYR A 93 11.48 14.11 5.76
CA TYR A 93 12.45 14.35 6.80
C TYR A 93 11.97 13.72 8.11
N ASN A 94 12.70 12.71 8.60
CA ASN A 94 12.40 11.99 9.83
C ASN A 94 13.52 12.22 10.86
N PRO A 95 13.41 13.25 11.70
CA PRO A 95 14.46 13.56 12.67
C PRO A 95 14.76 12.39 13.61
N GLY A 96 13.70 11.70 14.09
CA GLY A 96 13.73 10.68 15.15
C GLY A 96 14.15 11.23 16.52
N TYR A 97 15.35 11.83 16.60
CA TYR A 97 15.99 12.31 17.82
C TYR A 97 15.91 13.84 17.96
N LYS A 98 15.90 14.32 19.21
CA LYS A 98 15.76 15.75 19.55
C LYS A 98 16.79 16.66 18.87
N LYS A 99 18.05 16.23 18.75
CA LYS A 99 19.12 17.03 18.11
C LYS A 99 18.88 17.34 16.62
N TYR A 100 18.04 16.55 15.95
CA TYR A 100 17.66 16.76 14.55
C TYR A 100 16.32 17.50 14.42
N ARG A 101 15.63 17.82 15.53
CA ARG A 101 14.40 18.61 15.50
C ARG A 101 14.72 20.11 15.54
N ASN A 102 15.41 20.58 14.52
CA ASN A 102 15.83 21.96 14.37
C ASN A 102 15.29 22.53 13.05
N PRO A 103 14.50 23.64 13.07
CA PRO A 103 13.97 24.25 11.85
C PRO A 103 15.06 24.64 10.84
N GLU A 104 16.25 25.01 11.31
CA GLU A 104 17.40 25.37 10.45
C GLU A 104 17.81 24.26 9.48
N ILE A 105 17.55 23.00 9.83
CA ILE A 105 17.87 21.88 8.95
C ILE A 105 16.93 21.85 7.75
N ILE A 106 15.63 22.04 7.98
CA ILE A 106 14.65 22.12 6.88
C ILE A 106 14.91 23.39 6.07
N LEU A 107 15.20 24.52 6.72
CA LEU A 107 15.58 25.76 6.03
C LEU A 107 16.79 25.56 5.10
N SER A 108 17.84 24.87 5.56
CA SER A 108 19.02 24.54 4.76
C SER A 108 18.68 23.66 3.56
N ILE A 109 17.78 22.68 3.74
CA ILE A 109 17.26 21.85 2.65
C ILE A 109 16.53 22.71 1.61
N LEU A 110 15.58 23.56 2.05
CA LEU A 110 14.82 24.43 1.16
C LEU A 110 15.72 25.38 0.37
N ASN A 111 16.70 26.00 1.05
CA ASN A 111 17.67 26.87 0.38
C ASN A 111 18.42 26.15 -0.73
N LYS A 112 18.89 24.91 -0.49
CA LYS A 112 19.57 24.11 -1.53
C LYS A 112 18.65 23.74 -2.69
N LEU A 113 17.37 23.41 -2.43
CA LEU A 113 16.40 23.14 -3.50
C LEU A 113 16.20 24.39 -4.37
N ILE A 114 16.05 25.55 -3.73
CA ILE A 114 15.83 26.83 -4.40
C ILE A 114 17.06 27.23 -5.19
N ASP A 115 18.26 27.14 -4.61
CA ASP A 115 19.52 27.47 -5.29
C ASP A 115 19.72 26.56 -6.50
N PHE A 116 19.44 25.26 -6.38
CA PHE A 116 19.44 24.33 -7.51
C PHE A 116 18.44 24.76 -8.58
N SER A 117 17.22 25.14 -8.20
CA SER A 117 16.17 25.55 -9.14
C SER A 117 16.56 26.81 -9.90
N VAL A 118 17.09 27.82 -9.19
CA VAL A 118 17.58 29.07 -9.78
C VAL A 118 18.74 28.80 -10.75
N MET A 119 19.73 28.00 -10.36
CA MET A 119 20.88 27.66 -11.23
C MET A 119 20.47 26.95 -12.52
N ASN A 120 19.35 26.22 -12.50
CA ASN A 120 18.84 25.47 -13.64
C ASN A 120 17.65 26.17 -14.34
N ASN A 121 17.36 27.44 -14.03
CA ASN A 121 16.25 28.22 -14.58
C ASN A 121 14.87 27.54 -14.43
N LEU A 122 14.68 26.79 -13.36
CA LEU A 122 13.42 26.11 -13.05
C LEU A 122 12.49 27.09 -12.33
N VAL A 123 11.19 26.96 -12.59
CA VAL A 123 10.16 27.82 -11.97
C VAL A 123 9.17 26.99 -11.16
N THR A 124 8.62 27.62 -10.13
CA THR A 124 7.55 27.01 -9.34
C THR A 124 6.28 26.83 -10.19
N SER A 125 5.47 25.84 -9.83
CA SER A 125 4.27 25.47 -10.60
C SER A 125 3.21 24.82 -9.73
N CYS A 126 2.10 24.38 -10.31
CA CYS A 126 1.17 23.47 -9.66
C CYS A 126 1.74 22.05 -9.58
N SER A 127 1.72 21.43 -8.39
CA SER A 127 2.21 20.05 -8.18
C SER A 127 1.42 18.97 -8.95
N SER A 128 0.30 19.34 -9.59
CA SER A 128 -0.57 18.41 -10.33
C SER A 128 -0.46 18.57 -11.85
N CYS A 129 -0.56 19.79 -12.39
CA CYS A 129 -0.51 20.04 -13.84
C CYS A 129 0.82 20.66 -14.32
N GLY A 130 1.67 21.15 -13.42
CA GLY A 130 2.92 21.81 -13.76
C GLY A 130 2.78 23.18 -14.42
N GLU A 131 1.58 23.76 -14.43
CA GLU A 131 1.40 25.14 -14.89
C GLU A 131 1.93 26.13 -13.85
N ASN A 132 2.60 27.18 -14.32
CA ASN A 132 3.01 28.30 -13.50
C ASN A 132 1.81 29.24 -13.31
N ILE A 133 0.94 28.88 -12.37
CA ILE A 133 -0.29 29.58 -12.01
C ILE A 133 -0.40 29.67 -10.49
N GLU A 134 -1.30 30.52 -9.99
CA GLU A 134 -1.61 30.62 -8.57
C GLU A 134 -2.09 29.26 -8.01
N VAL A 135 -1.54 28.90 -6.85
CA VAL A 135 -1.82 27.65 -6.14
C VAL A 135 -2.27 27.93 -4.72
N SER A 136 -3.06 27.03 -4.16
CA SER A 136 -3.46 27.03 -2.76
C SER A 136 -3.17 25.65 -2.13
N PRO A 137 -3.10 25.55 -0.79
CA PRO A 137 -2.80 24.27 -0.16
C PRO A 137 -3.96 23.29 -0.32
N PHE A 138 -3.64 22.08 -0.78
CA PHE A 138 -4.61 21.03 -0.99
C PHE A 138 -4.18 19.75 -0.29
N LEU A 139 -5.03 19.21 0.58
CA LEU A 139 -4.78 17.92 1.22
C LEU A 139 -5.05 16.82 0.19
N LEU A 140 -4.05 15.99 -0.11
CA LEU A 140 -4.18 14.81 -0.95
C LEU A 140 -3.61 13.58 -0.25
N GLY A 141 -4.50 12.71 0.22
CA GLY A 141 -4.17 11.58 1.07
C GLY A 141 -3.66 12.07 2.43
N ALA A 142 -2.35 12.07 2.62
CA ALA A 142 -1.70 12.52 3.86
C ALA A 142 -0.77 13.73 3.64
N ASN A 143 -0.52 14.12 2.40
CA ASN A 143 0.36 15.22 2.08
C ASN A 143 -0.45 16.46 1.76
N ILE A 144 0.10 17.62 2.05
CA ILE A 144 -0.43 18.88 1.58
C ILE A 144 0.43 19.30 0.40
N ILE A 145 -0.20 19.59 -0.75
CA ILE A 145 0.49 19.96 -1.98
C ILE A 145 0.04 21.34 -2.46
N PRO A 146 0.92 22.15 -3.07
CA PRO A 146 0.52 23.34 -3.79
C PRO A 146 -0.25 22.98 -5.08
N CYS A 147 -1.55 23.26 -5.12
CA CYS A 147 -2.43 22.84 -6.21
C CYS A 147 -3.27 24.01 -6.73
N CYS A 148 -3.50 24.10 -8.04
CA CYS A 148 -4.40 25.11 -8.61
C CYS A 148 -5.87 24.67 -8.50
N LYS A 149 -6.81 25.62 -8.54
CA LYS A 149 -8.25 25.35 -8.34
C LYS A 149 -8.82 24.33 -9.33
N ASN A 150 -8.38 24.36 -10.60
CA ASN A 150 -8.83 23.41 -11.62
C ASN A 150 -8.42 21.98 -11.26
N CYS A 151 -7.14 21.77 -10.93
CA CYS A 151 -6.65 20.46 -10.48
C CYS A 151 -7.34 19.99 -9.20
N GLN A 152 -7.59 20.89 -8.25
CA GLN A 152 -8.33 20.54 -7.02
C GLN A 152 -9.74 20.01 -7.33
N PHE A 153 -10.46 20.68 -8.24
CA PHE A 153 -11.79 20.27 -8.68
C PHE A 153 -11.75 18.92 -9.42
N GLU A 154 -10.82 18.74 -10.37
CA GLU A 154 -10.65 17.50 -11.12
C GLU A 154 -10.29 16.32 -10.21
N ILE A 155 -9.35 16.51 -9.28
CA ILE A 155 -8.95 15.49 -8.31
C ILE A 155 -10.13 15.12 -7.41
N LYS A 156 -10.87 16.10 -6.88
CA LYS A 156 -12.07 15.85 -6.06
C LYS A 156 -13.12 15.06 -6.83
N ASN A 157 -13.41 15.45 -8.08
CA ASN A 157 -14.37 14.74 -8.92
C ASN A 157 -13.92 13.31 -9.20
N THR A 158 -12.67 13.12 -9.63
CA THR A 158 -12.09 11.79 -9.91
C THR A 158 -12.13 10.88 -8.68
N ILE A 159 -11.80 11.41 -7.49
CA ILE A 159 -11.88 10.67 -6.24
C ILE A 159 -13.34 10.35 -5.90
N SER A 160 -14.26 11.29 -6.09
CA SER A 160 -15.69 11.07 -5.82
C SER A 160 -16.30 10.01 -6.76
N GLU A 161 -15.94 10.02 -8.04
CA GLU A 161 -16.38 9.06 -9.05
C GLU A 161 -15.84 7.66 -8.75
N ASN A 162 -14.55 7.55 -8.43
CA ASN A 162 -13.93 6.29 -8.02
C ASN A 162 -14.54 5.76 -6.71
N GLN A 163 -14.81 6.64 -5.74
CA GLN A 163 -15.48 6.23 -4.52
C GLN A 163 -16.93 5.80 -4.76
N ASN A 164 -17.65 6.45 -5.67
CA ASN A 164 -19.01 6.10 -6.03
C ASN A 164 -19.06 4.79 -6.81
N SER A 165 -18.15 4.56 -7.76
CA SER A 165 -18.06 3.30 -8.51
C SER A 165 -17.72 2.12 -7.59
N VAL A 166 -16.81 2.33 -6.64
CA VAL A 166 -16.54 1.37 -5.57
C VAL A 166 -17.79 1.21 -4.71
N ARG A 167 -18.40 2.27 -4.16
CA ARG A 167 -19.61 2.20 -3.31
C ARG A 167 -20.80 1.55 -4.01
N ASN A 168 -20.91 1.63 -5.33
CA ASN A 168 -21.99 1.02 -6.08
C ASN A 168 -21.70 -0.42 -6.51
N LYS A 169 -20.48 -0.95 -6.30
CA LYS A 169 -20.26 -2.41 -6.41
C LYS A 169 -21.19 -3.12 -5.41
N GLY A 170 -22.00 -4.03 -5.95
CA GLY A 170 -22.91 -4.86 -5.18
C GLY A 170 -22.18 -5.62 -4.07
N ASN A 171 -22.91 -5.92 -3.00
CA ASN A 171 -22.44 -6.75 -1.88
C ASN A 171 -23.24 -8.05 -1.87
N ASN A 172 -23.06 -8.89 -2.90
CA ASN A 172 -23.76 -10.16 -2.99
C ASN A 172 -22.98 -11.22 -2.21
N ILE A 173 -23.26 -11.35 -0.92
CA ILE A 173 -22.54 -12.30 -0.06
C ILE A 173 -22.68 -13.73 -0.57
N ILE A 174 -23.87 -14.12 -1.05
CA ILE A 174 -24.13 -15.48 -1.57
C ILE A 174 -23.29 -15.72 -2.82
N GLY A 175 -23.31 -14.79 -3.77
CA GLY A 175 -22.45 -14.83 -4.96
C GLY A 175 -20.97 -14.92 -4.59
N GLY A 176 -20.54 -14.13 -3.60
CA GLY A 176 -19.18 -14.15 -3.08
C GLY A 176 -18.79 -15.50 -2.48
N ILE A 177 -19.66 -16.15 -1.71
CA ILE A 177 -19.41 -17.49 -1.19
C ILE A 177 -19.18 -18.48 -2.33
N VAL A 178 -20.10 -18.51 -3.31
CA VAL A 178 -20.01 -19.41 -4.47
C VAL A 178 -18.72 -19.15 -5.25
N GLY A 179 -18.42 -17.89 -5.55
CA GLY A 179 -17.21 -17.50 -6.27
C GLY A 179 -15.94 -17.83 -5.49
N GLY A 180 -15.96 -17.61 -4.17
CA GLY A 180 -14.85 -17.94 -3.28
C GLY A 180 -14.56 -19.43 -3.22
N PHE A 181 -15.58 -20.27 -3.16
CA PHE A 181 -15.42 -21.73 -3.23
C PHE A 181 -14.85 -22.18 -4.58
N ILE A 182 -15.39 -21.70 -5.70
CA ILE A 182 -14.86 -22.02 -7.05
C ILE A 182 -13.40 -21.58 -7.18
N GLY A 183 -13.09 -20.37 -6.72
CA GLY A 183 -11.72 -19.86 -6.70
C GLY A 183 -10.79 -20.70 -5.84
N ALA A 184 -11.22 -21.08 -4.64
CA ALA A 184 -10.43 -21.91 -3.75
C ALA A 184 -10.18 -23.31 -4.32
N LEU A 185 -11.16 -23.91 -5.02
CA LEU A 185 -10.99 -25.18 -5.74
C LEU A 185 -9.88 -25.10 -6.78
N LEU A 186 -9.85 -24.02 -7.59
CA LEU A 186 -8.77 -23.79 -8.56
C LEU A 186 -7.41 -23.65 -7.87
N GLY A 187 -7.36 -22.94 -6.74
CA GLY A 187 -6.13 -22.84 -5.94
C GLY A 187 -5.70 -24.18 -5.34
N SER A 188 -6.63 -25.04 -4.94
CA SER A 188 -6.34 -26.37 -4.40
C SER A 188 -5.75 -27.31 -5.47
N ILE A 189 -6.14 -27.16 -6.74
CA ILE A 189 -5.48 -27.88 -7.84
C ILE A 189 -4.00 -27.49 -7.92
N VAL A 190 -3.69 -26.20 -7.82
CA VAL A 190 -2.30 -25.70 -7.80
C VAL A 190 -1.54 -26.29 -6.60
N TRP A 191 -2.20 -26.37 -5.43
CA TRP A 191 -1.60 -27.00 -4.26
C TRP A 191 -1.22 -28.46 -4.51
N ILE A 192 -2.16 -29.25 -5.01
CA ILE A 192 -1.95 -30.68 -5.24
C ILE A 192 -0.79 -30.89 -6.22
N LEU A 193 -0.73 -30.13 -7.32
CA LEU A 193 0.35 -30.22 -8.29
C LEU A 193 1.73 -29.91 -7.68
N ILE A 194 1.83 -28.85 -6.88
CA ILE A 194 3.09 -28.48 -6.20
C ILE A 194 3.51 -29.57 -5.21
N TYR A 195 2.55 -30.10 -4.45
CA TYR A 195 2.80 -31.16 -3.47
C TYR A 195 3.37 -32.42 -4.15
N GLN A 196 2.76 -32.85 -5.26
CA GLN A 196 3.19 -34.04 -6.01
C GLN A 196 4.58 -33.90 -6.66
N MET A 197 5.09 -32.67 -6.79
CA MET A 197 6.45 -32.39 -7.25
C MET A 197 7.48 -32.33 -6.10
N ASN A 198 7.09 -32.67 -4.86
CA ASN A 198 7.92 -32.57 -3.66
C ASN A 198 8.47 -31.15 -3.37
N TYR A 199 7.80 -30.10 -3.85
CA TYR A 199 8.15 -28.71 -3.54
C TYR A 199 7.48 -28.23 -2.25
N ILE A 200 8.11 -27.24 -1.60
CA ILE A 200 7.61 -26.67 -0.34
C ILE A 200 6.23 -26.04 -0.55
N ALA A 201 5.23 -26.52 0.21
CA ALA A 201 3.81 -26.14 0.17
C ALA A 201 3.49 -24.65 0.44
N ALA A 202 4.50 -23.80 0.64
CA ALA A 202 4.38 -22.38 0.93
C ALA A 202 3.61 -21.60 -0.14
N ILE A 203 3.96 -21.83 -1.41
CA ILE A 203 3.42 -21.09 -2.57
C ILE A 203 1.97 -21.54 -2.86
N ALA A 204 1.69 -22.81 -2.60
CA ALA A 204 0.41 -23.44 -2.82
C ALA A 204 -0.71 -22.82 -1.98
N GLY A 205 -0.45 -22.57 -0.69
CA GLY A 205 -1.43 -21.99 0.22
C GLY A 205 -1.83 -20.56 -0.14
N LEU A 206 -0.86 -19.77 -0.58
CA LEU A 206 -1.10 -18.42 -1.10
C LEU A 206 -2.00 -18.45 -2.34
N ALA A 207 -1.83 -19.44 -3.23
CA ALA A 207 -2.68 -19.60 -4.41
C ALA A 207 -4.15 -19.83 -4.03
N ILE A 208 -4.43 -20.72 -3.07
CA ILE A 208 -5.80 -20.94 -2.53
C ILE A 208 -6.38 -19.63 -2.01
N ALA A 209 -5.64 -18.89 -1.19
CA ALA A 209 -6.11 -17.63 -0.63
C ALA A 209 -6.42 -16.57 -1.70
N ILE A 210 -5.49 -16.34 -2.64
CA ILE A 210 -5.66 -15.34 -3.70
C ILE A 210 -6.83 -15.71 -4.61
N CYS A 211 -6.93 -16.97 -5.05
CA CYS A 211 -8.00 -17.42 -5.92
C CYS A 211 -9.36 -17.37 -5.20
N CYS A 212 -9.43 -17.74 -3.92
CA CYS A 212 -10.62 -17.59 -3.09
C CYS A 212 -11.09 -16.12 -3.02
N ILE A 213 -10.20 -15.20 -2.69
CA ILE A 213 -10.53 -13.77 -2.59
C ILE A 213 -10.96 -13.19 -3.93
N LYS A 214 -10.26 -13.52 -5.02
CA LYS A 214 -10.63 -13.06 -6.37
C LYS A 214 -11.98 -13.64 -6.82
N GLY A 215 -12.21 -14.92 -6.57
CA GLY A 215 -13.49 -15.56 -6.86
C GLY A 215 -14.63 -14.92 -6.08
N TYR A 216 -14.41 -14.63 -4.79
CA TYR A 216 -15.38 -13.90 -3.96
C TYR A 216 -15.66 -12.52 -4.53
N GLN A 217 -14.64 -11.77 -4.93
CA GLN A 217 -14.82 -10.43 -5.50
C GLN A 217 -15.54 -10.44 -6.85
N LEU A 218 -15.29 -11.46 -7.67
CA LEU A 218 -15.88 -11.59 -9.00
C LEU A 218 -17.41 -11.73 -8.93
N LEU A 219 -17.91 -12.53 -8.00
CA LEU A 219 -19.36 -12.82 -7.89
C LEU A 219 -20.05 -12.09 -6.74
N GLY A 220 -19.30 -11.68 -5.72
CA GLY A 220 -19.82 -10.98 -4.53
C GLY A 220 -19.54 -9.48 -4.51
N GLY A 221 -18.67 -8.98 -5.39
CA GLY A 221 -18.30 -7.59 -5.51
C GLY A 221 -17.24 -7.17 -4.50
N LYS A 222 -17.63 -6.47 -3.44
CA LYS A 222 -16.67 -5.88 -2.50
C LYS A 222 -16.17 -6.87 -1.45
N LEU A 223 -14.87 -6.78 -1.15
CA LEU A 223 -14.29 -7.46 0.01
C LEU A 223 -14.47 -6.60 1.28
N ASN A 224 -15.62 -6.73 1.94
CA ASN A 224 -15.88 -6.13 3.25
C ASN A 224 -15.34 -7.02 4.39
N ILE A 225 -15.45 -6.59 5.65
CA ILE A 225 -15.04 -7.39 6.83
C ILE A 225 -15.68 -8.79 6.82
N THR A 226 -16.98 -8.88 6.50
CA THR A 226 -17.68 -10.16 6.35
C THR A 226 -17.06 -11.02 5.24
N GLY A 227 -16.68 -10.41 4.11
CA GLY A 227 -16.01 -11.11 3.01
C GLY A 227 -14.63 -11.61 3.40
N VAL A 228 -13.87 -10.84 4.18
CA VAL A 228 -12.57 -11.30 4.74
C VAL A 228 -12.78 -12.54 5.62
N ILE A 229 -13.76 -12.50 6.54
CA ILE A 229 -14.05 -13.64 7.43
C ILE A 229 -14.44 -14.89 6.61
N ILE A 230 -15.37 -14.74 5.65
CA ILE A 230 -15.83 -15.84 4.81
C ILE A 230 -14.68 -16.44 4.00
N THR A 231 -13.92 -15.60 3.30
CA THR A 231 -12.81 -16.07 2.46
C THR A 231 -11.70 -16.72 3.29
N SER A 232 -11.40 -16.21 4.49
CA SER A 232 -10.47 -16.85 5.42
C SER A 232 -10.95 -18.24 5.86
N ILE A 233 -12.23 -18.41 6.20
CA ILE A 233 -12.79 -19.72 6.58
C ILE A 233 -12.69 -20.70 5.41
N ILE A 234 -13.11 -20.29 4.20
CA ILE A 234 -13.03 -21.13 3.00
C ILE A 234 -11.58 -21.54 2.74
N THR A 235 -10.63 -20.61 2.81
CA THR A 235 -9.20 -20.92 2.60
C THR A 235 -8.68 -21.91 3.64
N ILE A 236 -9.04 -21.77 4.92
CA ILE A 236 -8.61 -22.71 5.96
C ILE A 236 -9.12 -24.13 5.65
N ILE A 237 -10.41 -24.26 5.34
CA ILE A 237 -11.01 -25.56 4.98
C ILE A 237 -10.33 -26.13 3.74
N MET A 238 -10.09 -25.32 2.72
CA MET A 238 -9.55 -25.77 1.44
C MET A 238 -8.06 -26.14 1.48
N VAL A 239 -7.28 -25.56 2.40
CA VAL A 239 -5.91 -26.01 2.68
C VAL A 239 -5.93 -27.42 3.27
N TYR A 240 -6.81 -27.69 4.24
CA TYR A 240 -6.96 -29.04 4.79
C TYR A 240 -7.40 -30.04 3.71
N VAL A 241 -8.43 -29.70 2.94
CA VAL A 241 -8.95 -30.56 1.86
C VAL A 241 -7.88 -30.84 0.82
N ALA A 242 -7.10 -29.83 0.41
CA ALA A 242 -6.01 -30.03 -0.55
C ALA A 242 -4.92 -30.97 0.00
N ASN A 243 -4.51 -30.79 1.27
CA ASN A 243 -3.54 -31.66 1.92
C ASN A 243 -4.06 -33.10 2.09
N HIS A 244 -5.35 -33.25 2.40
CA HIS A 244 -6.02 -34.55 2.50
C HIS A 244 -6.09 -35.27 1.14
N ILE A 245 -6.41 -34.55 0.07
CA ILE A 245 -6.41 -35.10 -1.29
C ILE A 245 -4.99 -35.46 -1.72
N SER A 246 -3.99 -34.64 -1.39
CA SER A 246 -2.59 -34.96 -1.66
C SER A 246 -2.18 -36.30 -1.03
N LEU A 247 -2.48 -36.53 0.25
CA LEU A 247 -2.20 -37.81 0.90
C LEU A 247 -2.97 -38.97 0.27
N ALA A 248 -4.23 -38.76 -0.14
CA ALA A 248 -5.00 -39.76 -0.86
C ALA A 248 -4.37 -40.14 -2.21
N ILE A 249 -3.76 -39.17 -2.91
CA ILE A 249 -3.02 -39.42 -4.15
C ILE A 249 -1.77 -40.25 -3.86
N ASP A 250 -1.03 -39.95 -2.79
CA ASP A 250 0.15 -40.71 -2.38
C ASP A 250 -0.24 -42.18 -2.10
N ILE A 251 -1.27 -42.40 -1.28
CA ILE A 251 -1.82 -43.74 -0.98
C ILE A 251 -2.24 -44.46 -2.28
N TYR A 252 -3.03 -43.81 -3.13
CA TYR A 252 -3.45 -44.40 -4.40
C TYR A 252 -2.25 -44.77 -5.27
N SER A 253 -1.24 -43.90 -5.36
CA SER A 253 -0.06 -44.09 -6.20
C SER A 253 0.79 -45.28 -5.76
N GLU A 254 0.88 -45.51 -4.45
CA GLU A 254 1.64 -46.60 -3.84
C GLU A 254 0.92 -47.95 -3.99
N PHE A 255 -0.39 -47.99 -3.71
CA PHE A 255 -1.13 -49.25 -3.57
C PHE A 255 -1.81 -49.74 -4.87
N LYS A 256 -2.06 -48.87 -5.86
CA LYS A 256 -2.71 -49.27 -7.14
C LYS A 256 -1.96 -50.34 -7.92
N SER A 257 -0.65 -50.49 -7.68
CA SER A 257 0.19 -51.49 -8.36
C SER A 257 0.07 -52.88 -7.73
N PHE A 258 -0.41 -52.95 -6.49
CA PHE A 258 -0.50 -54.19 -5.70
C PHE A 258 -1.94 -54.66 -5.49
N TYR A 259 -2.90 -53.73 -5.50
CA TYR A 259 -4.31 -53.99 -5.23
C TYR A 259 -5.19 -53.28 -6.26
N GLU A 260 -6.33 -53.88 -6.60
CA GLU A 260 -7.37 -53.23 -7.41
C GLU A 260 -8.15 -52.22 -6.55
N ILE A 261 -7.57 -51.05 -6.34
CA ILE A 261 -8.19 -49.95 -5.60
C ILE A 261 -8.51 -48.77 -6.53
N THR A 262 -9.56 -48.02 -6.22
CA THR A 262 -9.86 -46.75 -6.88
C THR A 262 -9.29 -45.56 -6.08
N PHE A 263 -9.20 -44.38 -6.70
CA PHE A 263 -8.83 -43.15 -5.99
C PHE A 263 -9.79 -42.85 -4.82
N PHE A 264 -11.09 -43.15 -4.96
CA PHE A 264 -12.05 -42.92 -3.89
C PHE A 264 -11.83 -43.86 -2.69
N ASP A 265 -11.35 -45.08 -2.94
CA ASP A 265 -10.99 -46.01 -1.87
C ASP A 265 -9.78 -45.47 -1.08
N ALA A 266 -8.75 -45.00 -1.80
CA ALA A 266 -7.60 -44.34 -1.18
C ALA A 266 -7.98 -43.06 -0.40
N LEU A 267 -8.93 -42.28 -0.92
CA LEU A 267 -9.44 -41.09 -0.23
C LEU A 267 -10.17 -41.44 1.07
N ARG A 268 -10.96 -42.53 1.07
CA ARG A 268 -11.66 -43.01 2.27
C ARG A 268 -10.73 -43.62 3.31
N SER A 269 -9.60 -44.18 2.88
CA SER A 269 -8.63 -44.78 3.80
C SER A 269 -7.70 -43.77 4.48
N VAL A 270 -7.68 -42.50 4.07
CA VAL A 270 -6.80 -41.48 4.68
C VAL A 270 -6.88 -41.45 6.22
N PRO A 271 -8.06 -41.46 6.87
CA PRO A 271 -8.14 -41.50 8.33
C PRO A 271 -7.46 -42.73 8.97
N ASP A 272 -7.53 -43.88 8.31
CA ASP A 272 -6.88 -45.11 8.78
C ASP A 272 -5.35 -44.99 8.69
N PHE A 273 -4.83 -44.46 7.58
CA PHE A 273 -3.40 -44.17 7.42
C PHE A 273 -2.91 -43.11 8.42
N LEU A 274 -3.75 -42.15 8.80
CA LEU A 274 -3.44 -41.18 9.87
C LEU A 274 -3.43 -41.82 11.27
N SER A 275 -3.79 -43.10 11.43
CA SER A 275 -3.58 -43.83 12.69
C SER A 275 -2.11 -44.18 12.92
N GLU A 276 -1.34 -44.30 11.85
CA GLU A 276 0.10 -44.56 11.88
C GLU A 276 0.86 -43.29 12.31
N PRO A 277 1.67 -43.33 13.40
CA PRO A 277 2.34 -42.14 13.94
C PRO A 277 3.25 -41.42 12.96
N SER A 278 3.96 -42.17 12.10
CA SER A 278 4.88 -41.62 11.11
C SER A 278 4.14 -40.77 10.06
N ILE A 279 3.09 -41.33 9.47
CA ILE A 279 2.25 -40.66 8.46
C ILE A 279 1.51 -39.47 9.08
N ARG A 280 0.95 -39.62 10.28
CA ARG A 280 0.28 -38.53 10.99
C ARG A 280 1.22 -37.35 11.22
N SER A 281 2.45 -37.62 11.67
CA SER A 281 3.44 -36.59 11.96
C SER A 281 3.76 -35.77 10.69
N GLU A 282 3.98 -36.45 9.57
CA GLU A 282 4.25 -35.81 8.29
C GLU A 282 3.05 -35.00 7.78
N PHE A 283 1.85 -35.57 7.84
CA PHE A 283 0.62 -34.88 7.47
C PHE A 283 0.42 -33.60 8.29
N MET A 284 0.58 -33.69 9.62
CA MET A 284 0.41 -32.55 10.52
C MET A 284 1.49 -31.49 10.31
N LYS A 285 2.73 -31.90 10.04
CA LYS A 285 3.82 -30.99 9.71
C LYS A 285 3.51 -30.22 8.43
N ASN A 286 3.10 -30.91 7.36
CA ASN A 286 2.74 -30.29 6.09
C ASN A 286 1.55 -29.35 6.24
N LEU A 287 0.53 -29.77 6.98
CA LEU A 287 -0.66 -28.96 7.26
C LEU A 287 -0.31 -27.69 8.07
N PHE A 288 0.49 -27.83 9.13
CA PHE A 288 0.88 -26.71 9.98
C PHE A 288 1.73 -25.68 9.22
N ILE A 289 2.76 -26.14 8.51
CA ILE A 289 3.59 -25.28 7.64
C ILE A 289 2.72 -24.63 6.57
N GLY A 290 1.82 -25.40 5.98
CA GLY A 290 0.81 -24.95 5.02
C GLY A 290 0.01 -23.77 5.52
N TYR A 291 -0.60 -23.89 6.71
CA TYR A 291 -1.36 -22.81 7.31
C TYR A 291 -0.52 -21.59 7.66
N LEU A 292 0.66 -21.80 8.27
CA LEU A 292 1.55 -20.71 8.66
C LEU A 292 1.93 -19.85 7.45
N LEU A 293 2.32 -20.50 6.35
CA LEU A 293 2.76 -19.80 5.14
C LEU A 293 1.59 -19.20 4.37
N THR A 294 0.43 -19.87 4.34
CA THR A 294 -0.81 -19.28 3.81
C THR A 294 -1.16 -17.99 4.54
N PHE A 295 -1.11 -18.00 5.88
CA PHE A 295 -1.44 -16.84 6.69
C PHE A 295 -0.47 -15.68 6.43
N ILE A 296 0.84 -15.93 6.51
CA ILE A 296 1.87 -14.91 6.28
C ILE A 296 1.78 -14.34 4.86
N GLY A 297 1.64 -15.21 3.85
CA GLY A 297 1.57 -14.80 2.45
C GLY A 297 0.29 -14.04 2.12
N SER A 298 -0.86 -14.47 2.65
CA SER A 298 -2.16 -13.87 2.34
C SER A 298 -2.44 -12.58 3.11
N ALA A 299 -1.82 -12.35 4.27
CA ALA A 299 -2.07 -11.16 5.10
C ALA A 299 -1.87 -9.84 4.32
N SER A 300 -0.77 -9.74 3.57
CA SER A 300 -0.48 -8.55 2.73
C SER A 300 -1.51 -8.37 1.62
N TYR A 301 -1.95 -9.47 1.01
CA TYR A 301 -2.92 -9.46 -0.08
C TYR A 301 -4.34 -9.11 0.42
N ILE A 302 -4.77 -9.65 1.56
CA ILE A 302 -6.03 -9.31 2.21
C ILE A 302 -6.04 -7.83 2.57
N LYS A 303 -4.97 -7.31 3.19
CA LYS A 303 -4.86 -5.89 3.54
C LYS A 303 -4.94 -4.99 2.31
N LYS A 304 -4.24 -5.34 1.23
CA LYS A 304 -4.28 -4.60 -0.04
C LYS A 304 -5.70 -4.60 -0.63
N SER A 305 -6.29 -5.78 -0.77
CA SER A 305 -7.62 -5.97 -1.35
C SER A 305 -8.71 -5.27 -0.53
N TYR A 306 -8.64 -5.36 0.80
CA TYR A 306 -9.57 -4.67 1.68
C TYR A 306 -9.44 -3.14 1.54
N LYS A 307 -8.21 -2.61 1.50
CA LYS A 307 -7.96 -1.17 1.33
C LYS A 307 -8.52 -0.65 0.01
N GLU A 308 -8.37 -1.40 -1.07
CA GLU A 308 -8.85 -1.02 -2.41
C GLU A 308 -10.36 -0.76 -2.45
N PHE A 309 -11.15 -1.54 -1.70
CA PHE A 309 -12.61 -1.39 -1.69
C PHE A 309 -13.16 -0.50 -0.56
N ASN A 310 -12.34 -0.20 0.47
CA ASN A 310 -12.84 0.44 1.69
C ASN A 310 -12.12 1.74 2.07
N TYR A 311 -10.99 2.08 1.43
CA TYR A 311 -10.25 3.28 1.78
C TYR A 311 -10.79 4.52 1.08
N LYS A 312 -11.01 5.59 1.83
CA LYS A 312 -11.32 6.91 1.29
C LYS A 312 -10.01 7.68 1.17
N ILE A 313 -9.69 8.10 -0.06
CA ILE A 313 -8.63 9.10 -0.26
C ILE A 313 -9.18 10.43 0.24
N GLU A 314 -8.53 11.04 1.22
CA GLU A 314 -8.86 12.38 1.69
C GLU A 314 -8.39 13.40 0.65
N ALA A 315 -9.30 14.28 0.24
CA ALA A 315 -9.09 15.33 -0.73
C ALA A 315 -9.85 16.57 -0.29
N GLU A 316 -9.14 17.56 0.23
CA GLU A 316 -9.75 18.71 0.92
C GLU A 316 -9.02 20.01 0.57
N GLU A 317 -9.80 21.06 0.33
CA GLU A 317 -9.26 22.42 0.25
C GLU A 317 -8.93 22.91 1.65
N LEU A 318 -7.77 23.51 1.83
CA LEU A 318 -7.33 23.98 3.14
C LEU A 318 -7.34 25.51 3.18
N GLU A 319 -7.83 26.04 4.29
CA GLU A 319 -7.83 27.48 4.56
C GLU A 319 -6.53 27.89 5.27
N LEU A 320 -5.98 29.03 4.84
CA LEU A 320 -4.85 29.71 5.45
C LEU A 320 -5.28 30.56 6.66
#